data_AF-A0A7W0AQ91-F1
#
_entry.id   AF-A0A7W0AQ91-F1
#
_cell.length_a   1.000
_cell.length_b   1.000
_cell.length_c   1.000
_cell.angle_alpha   90.00
_cell.angle_beta   90.00
_cell.angle_gamma   90.00
#
_symmetry.space_group_name_H-M   'P 1'
#
loop_
_entity.id
_entity.type
_entity.pdbx_description
1 polymer ?
#
loop_
_entity_poly.entity_id
_entity_poly.type
_entity_poly.pdbx_seq_one_letter_code
_entity_poly.pdbx_strand_id
1 'polypeptide(L)' 'MWARREVRLSPRARGFHLVTEEIADGLPELADVGVGLVHVFIRHTSAALCLGENASAEVR' A
#
# COMPACT_ATOMS: atom_id res chain seq x y z
N MET A 1 0.95 -9.41 -17.94
CA MET A 1 1.43 -10.25 -16.81
C MET A 1 0.39 -10.18 -15.71
N TRP A 2 0.08 -11.29 -15.01
CA TRP A 2 -0.73 -11.28 -13.79
C TRP A 2 0.12 -11.79 -12.64
N ALA A 3 0.17 -11.01 -11.55
CA ALA A 3 0.90 -11.36 -10.34
C ALA A 3 0.03 -11.05 -9.12
N ARG A 4 0.18 -11.85 -8.07
CA ARG A 4 -0.49 -11.64 -6.78
C ARG A 4 0.46 -11.97 -5.66
N ARG A 5 0.65 -11.03 -4.74
CA ARG A 5 1.43 -11.22 -3.52
C ARG A 5 0.61 -10.93 -2.28
N GLU A 6 0.97 -11.61 -1.20
CA GLU A 6 0.56 -11.24 0.14
C GLU A 6 1.66 -10.38 0.75
N VAL A 7 1.32 -9.14 1.11
CA VAL A 7 2.21 -8.22 1.81
C VAL A 7 1.77 -8.13 3.26
N ARG A 8 2.72 -8.23 4.20
CA ARG A 8 2.47 -8.05 5.63
C ARG A 8 3.00 -6.69 6.03
N LEU A 9 2.10 -5.81 6.43
CA LEU A 9 2.46 -4.50 6.94
C LEU A 9 2.92 -4.62 8.39
N SER A 10 3.87 -3.78 8.76
CA SER A 10 4.31 -3.62 10.14
C SER A 10 3.14 -3.19 11.04
N PRO A 11 3.03 -3.73 12.26
CA PRO A 11 1.95 -3.36 13.19
C PRO A 11 2.13 -1.90 13.62
N ARG A 12 1.01 -1.15 13.65
CA ARG A 12 0.99 0.26 14.02
C ARG A 12 -0.18 0.54 14.95
N ALA A 13 -0.04 1.56 15.81
CA ALA A 13 -1.14 2.03 16.64
C ALA A 13 -2.26 2.66 15.79
N ARG A 14 -3.43 2.91 16.37
CA ARG A 14 -4.55 3.57 15.66
C ARG A 14 -4.12 4.95 15.14
N GLY A 15 -4.32 5.19 13.85
CA GLY A 15 -3.97 6.44 13.17
C GLY A 15 -3.79 6.21 11.67
N PHE A 16 -3.35 7.24 10.96
CA PHE A 16 -2.95 7.17 9.57
C PHE A 16 -1.45 6.92 9.45
N HIS A 17 -1.07 6.06 8.52
CA HIS A 17 0.31 5.65 8.34
C HIS A 17 0.62 5.52 6.86
N LEU A 18 1.79 6.01 6.46
CA LEU A 18 2.28 5.76 5.11
C LEU A 18 2.71 4.30 4.99
N VAL A 19 2.20 3.66 3.95
CA VAL A 19 2.47 2.25 3.63
C VAL A 19 2.89 2.07 2.18
N THR A 20 3.09 3.16 1.43
CA THR A 20 3.42 3.13 0.00
C THR A 20 4.68 2.33 -0.28
N GLU A 21 5.77 2.60 0.45
CA GLU A 21 7.05 1.90 0.28
C GLU A 21 6.92 0.41 0.65
N GLU A 22 6.30 0.11 1.79
CA GLU A 22 6.11 -1.27 2.27
C GLU A 22 5.26 -2.11 1.29
N ILE A 23 4.29 -1.49 0.62
CA ILE A 23 3.50 -2.14 -0.44
C ILE A 23 4.33 -2.31 -1.72
N ALA A 24 5.08 -1.29 -2.14
CA ALA A 24 5.89 -1.32 -3.36
C ALA A 24 7.02 -2.35 -3.28
N ASP A 25 7.72 -2.41 -2.14
CA ASP A 25 8.76 -3.41 -1.86
C ASP A 25 8.19 -4.84 -1.85
N GLY A 26 6.93 -4.97 -1.45
CA GLY A 26 6.19 -6.22 -1.48
C GLY A 26 5.73 -6.66 -2.87
N LEU A 27 5.89 -5.82 -3.91
CA LEU A 27 5.42 -6.03 -5.29
C LEU A 27 6.51 -5.66 -6.31
N PRO A 28 7.66 -6.36 -6.33
CA PRO A 28 8.77 -6.04 -7.23
C PRO A 28 8.39 -6.09 -8.73
N GLU A 29 7.35 -6.85 -9.10
CA GLU A 29 6.84 -6.92 -10.47
C GLU A 29 6.34 -5.58 -11.01
N LEU A 30 6.05 -4.60 -10.15
CA LEU A 30 5.67 -3.25 -10.58
C LEU A 30 6.76 -2.57 -11.43
N ALA A 31 8.03 -2.91 -11.21
CA ALA A 31 9.15 -2.36 -11.98
C ALA A 31 9.15 -2.78 -13.46
N ASP A 32 8.55 -3.93 -13.76
CA ASP A 32 8.49 -4.49 -15.13
C ASP A 32 7.22 -4.04 -15.90
N VAL A 33 6.33 -3.28 -15.24
CA VAL A 33 5.03 -2.87 -15.80
C VAL A 33 5.03 -1.38 -16.12
N GLY A 34 5.16 -1.04 -17.41
CA GLY A 34 5.09 0.37 -17.85
C GLY A 34 3.68 0.98 -17.72
N VAL A 35 2.62 0.20 -17.97
CA VAL A 35 1.22 0.61 -17.81
C VAL A 35 0.40 -0.61 -17.36
N GLY A 36 -0.46 -0.43 -16.36
CA GLY A 36 -1.28 -1.52 -15.85
C GLY A 36 -2.26 -1.08 -14.77
N LEU A 37 -2.84 -2.07 -14.09
CA LEU A 37 -3.77 -1.88 -12.99
C LEU A 37 -3.29 -2.69 -11.78
N VAL A 38 -3.26 -2.06 -10.61
CA VAL A 38 -2.94 -2.72 -9.34
C VAL A 38 -4.15 -2.69 -8.43
N HIS A 39 -4.50 -3.84 -7.88
CA HIS A 39 -5.54 -3.94 -6.85
C HIS A 39 -4.88 -4.20 -5.51
N VAL A 40 -5.00 -3.26 -4.58
CA VAL A 40 -4.53 -3.40 -3.20
C VAL A 40 -5.74 -3.66 -2.31
N PHE A 41 -5.78 -4.85 -1.70
CA PHE A 41 -6.90 -5.27 -0.87
C PHE A 41 -6.43 -5.56 0.55
N ILE A 42 -6.98 -4.83 1.52
CA ILE A 42 -6.72 -5.08 2.94
C ILE A 42 -7.60 -6.22 3.45
N ARG A 43 -6.98 -7.23 4.07
CA ARG A 43 -7.68 -8.42 4.61
C ARG A 43 -7.98 -8.28 6.10
N HIS A 44 -8.27 -7.07 6.55
CA HIS A 44 -8.64 -6.75 7.93
C HIS A 44 -9.93 -5.95 7.91
N THR A 45 -10.83 -6.23 8.85
CA THR A 45 -12.09 -5.50 9.02
C THR A 45 -11.94 -4.27 9.93
N SER A 46 -10.85 -4.20 10.69
CA SER A 46 -10.54 -3.12 11.63
C SER A 46 -9.66 -2.01 11.06
N ALA A 47 -9.33 -2.06 9.77
CA ALA A 47 -8.48 -1.10 9.09
C ALA A 47 -8.97 -0.88 7.65
N ALA A 48 -8.58 0.25 7.08
CA ALA A 48 -8.89 0.62 5.70
C ALA A 48 -7.63 1.14 5.01
N LEU A 49 -7.65 1.12 3.68
CA LEU A 49 -6.66 1.81 2.86
C LEU A 49 -7.32 3.07 2.29
N CYS A 50 -6.59 4.17 2.32
CA CYS A 50 -6.98 5.41 1.68
C CYS A 50 -5.82 5.94 0.83
N LEU A 51 -6.16 6.64 -0.23
CA LEU A 51 -5.21 7.46 -0.98
C LEU A 51 -5.38 8.89 -0.49
N GLY A 52 -4.29 9.49 -0.03
CA GLY A 52 -4.27 10.84 0.51
C GLY A 52 -3.00 11.57 0.11
N GLU A 53 -2.94 12.86 0.46
CA GLU A 53 -1.77 13.68 0.22
C GLU A 53 -0.61 13.30 1.15
N ASN A 54 0.62 13.34 0.62
CA ASN A 54 1.84 13.04 1.37
C ASN A 54 2.85 14.21 1.35
N ALA A 55 2.36 15.45 1.27
CA ALA A 55 3.21 16.64 1.14
C ALA A 55 3.60 17.26 2.50
N SER A 56 2.77 17.13 3.53
CA SER A 56 3.04 17.67 4.88
C SER A 56 2.54 16.72 5.97
N ALA A 57 3.03 16.88 7.20
CA ALA A 57 2.58 16.09 8.35
C ALA A 57 1.19 16.50 8.86
N GLU A 58 0.70 17.69 8.51
CA GLU A 58 -0.62 18.18 8.96
C GLU A 58 -1.78 17.56 8.16
N VAL A 59 -1.50 17.02 6.98
CA VAL A 59 -2.46 16.35 6.09
C VAL A 59 -2.37 14.82 6.12
N ARG A 60 -1.47 14.26 6.95
CA ARG A 60 -1.25 12.83 7.10
C ARG A 60 -1.85 12.33 8.41
#